data_AF-A0A661QPR0-F1
#
_entry.id   AF-A0A661QPR0-F1
#
_cell.length_a   1.000
_cell.length_b   1.000
_cell.length_c   1.000
_cell.angle_alpha   90.00
_cell.angle_beta   90.00
_cell.angle_gamma   90.00
#
_symmetry.space_group_name_H-M   'P 1'
#
loop_
_entity.id
_entity.type
_entity.pdbx_description
1 polymer ?
#
loop_
_entity_poly.entity_id
_entity_poly.type
_entity_poly.pdbx_seq_one_letter_code
_entity_poly.pdbx_strand_id
1 'polypeptide(L)'
;MLQKPQKTGGESMLGKEAPCDRFHGKRRKIISTVRKQITPATRYLILALTDECNLRCLYCYRGEPEAKQSMSRKTAGKSLRFAAASGKAFHVQMTGGEPALVPEMIEWTSSQIRSAGRPATIAVQTNGTLLDRALIKYLKRYDVQVGISLDG
;
A
#
# COMPACT_ATOMS: atom_id res chain seq x y z
N MET A 1 -54.24 -15.05 29.31
CA MET A 1 -55.32 -15.42 28.37
C MET A 1 -56.32 -14.28 28.37
N LEU A 2 -56.87 -13.91 27.21
CA LEU A 2 -57.95 -12.92 27.01
C LEU A 2 -57.46 -11.46 27.06
N GLN A 3 -57.84 -10.54 26.18
CA GLN A 3 -58.43 -10.48 24.84
C GLN A 3 -58.38 -8.97 24.52
N LYS A 4 -58.07 -8.59 23.27
CA LYS A 4 -58.13 -7.19 22.82
C LYS A 4 -59.58 -6.67 22.86
N PRO A 5 -59.83 -5.39 23.18
CA PRO A 5 -61.08 -4.75 22.80
C PRO A 5 -60.94 -4.05 21.43
N GLN A 6 -61.92 -4.29 20.57
CA GLN A 6 -62.25 -3.42 19.44
C GLN A 6 -63.20 -2.30 19.90
N LYS A 7 -63.13 -1.13 19.26
CA LYS A 7 -64.24 -0.19 18.95
C LYS A 7 -63.68 0.94 18.05
N THR A 8 -64.07 1.06 16.77
CA THR A 8 -65.25 1.71 16.14
C THR A 8 -65.08 3.20 15.82
N GLY A 9 -65.44 3.56 14.57
CA GLY A 9 -65.78 4.92 14.10
C GLY A 9 -64.59 5.71 13.54
N GLY A 10 -64.64 6.36 12.38
CA GLY A 10 -65.71 6.66 11.44
C GLY A 10 -65.22 7.78 10.51
N GLU A 11 -65.57 7.66 9.22
CA GLU A 11 -65.77 8.74 8.23
C GLU A 11 -64.54 9.58 7.79
N SER A 12 -64.09 9.37 6.55
CA SER A 12 -64.36 10.21 5.35
C SER A 12 -63.46 11.45 5.31
N MET A 13 -62.67 11.72 4.27
CA MET A 13 -63.06 11.94 2.88
C MET A 13 -61.86 11.75 1.95
N LEU A 14 -62.20 11.37 0.73
CA LEU A 14 -61.39 11.13 -0.45
C LEU A 14 -60.19 12.08 -0.67
N GLY A 15 -59.04 11.49 -0.98
CA GLY A 15 -57.93 12.14 -1.68
C GLY A 15 -57.24 11.14 -2.59
N LYS A 16 -57.63 11.13 -3.86
CA LYS A 16 -57.13 10.25 -4.92
C LYS A 16 -55.59 10.24 -4.97
N GLU A 17 -55.03 9.05 -5.13
CA GLU A 17 -53.62 8.82 -5.41
C GLU A 17 -53.16 9.67 -6.60
N ALA A 18 -52.08 10.44 -6.41
CA ALA A 18 -51.31 11.02 -7.50
C ALA A 18 -50.02 10.17 -7.67
N PRO A 19 -49.69 9.73 -8.90
CA PRO A 19 -48.56 8.83 -9.12
C PRO A 19 -47.24 9.46 -8.66
N CYS A 20 -46.52 8.67 -7.86
CA CYS A 20 -45.12 8.86 -7.50
C CYS A 20 -44.25 8.79 -8.77
N ASP A 21 -44.23 9.84 -9.60
CA ASP A 21 -43.30 9.88 -10.73
C ASP A 21 -43.08 11.29 -11.27
N ARG A 22 -42.26 12.09 -10.57
CA ARG A 22 -41.68 13.29 -11.20
C ARG A 22 -40.37 13.83 -10.63
N PHE A 23 -39.59 13.00 -9.93
CA PHE A 23 -38.28 13.43 -9.40
C PHE A 23 -37.13 12.43 -9.60
N HIS A 24 -37.21 11.55 -10.61
CA HIS A 24 -36.22 10.50 -10.85
C HIS A 24 -34.98 10.90 -11.69
N GLY A 25 -34.93 12.11 -12.27
CA GLY A 25 -33.91 12.46 -13.28
C GLY A 25 -32.67 13.24 -12.81
N LYS A 26 -32.77 14.13 -11.82
CA LYS A 26 -31.69 15.11 -11.52
C LYS A 26 -30.74 14.71 -10.38
N ARG A 27 -31.11 13.78 -9.49
CA ARG A 27 -30.22 13.36 -8.37
C ARG A 27 -29.09 12.43 -8.81
N ARG A 28 -29.24 11.66 -9.90
CA ARG A 28 -28.20 10.73 -10.37
C ARG A 28 -26.96 11.41 -10.95
N LYS A 29 -27.12 12.61 -11.56
CA LYS A 29 -26.01 13.34 -12.19
C LYS A 29 -25.06 14.03 -11.19
N ILE A 30 -25.54 14.35 -9.98
CA ILE A 30 -24.73 15.08 -9.00
C ILE A 30 -23.80 14.12 -8.23
N ILE A 31 -24.26 12.91 -7.91
CA ILE A 31 -23.47 11.92 -7.15
C ILE A 31 -22.37 11.29 -8.03
N SER A 32 -22.58 11.18 -9.35
CA SER A 32 -21.55 10.66 -10.28
C SER A 32 -20.40 11.64 -10.53
N THR A 33 -20.64 12.94 -10.36
CA THR A 33 -19.69 14.00 -10.74
C THR A 33 -18.64 14.30 -9.65
N VAL A 34 -18.89 13.89 -8.39
CA VAL A 34 -18.03 14.22 -7.24
C VAL A 34 -17.06 13.08 -6.87
N ARG A 35 -17.10 11.92 -7.54
CA ARG A 35 -16.03 10.90 -7.42
C ARG A 35 -14.87 11.22 -8.35
N LYS A 36 -14.24 12.40 -8.21
CA LYS A 36 -12.81 12.46 -8.51
C LYS A 36 -12.17 11.51 -7.51
N GLN A 37 -11.86 10.29 -7.94
CA GLN A 37 -11.10 9.36 -7.11
C GLN A 37 -9.81 10.08 -6.75
N ILE A 38 -9.72 10.60 -5.53
CA ILE A 38 -8.48 11.14 -4.99
C ILE A 38 -7.58 9.93 -4.87
N THR A 39 -6.77 9.67 -5.89
CA THR A 39 -5.74 8.63 -5.80
C THR A 39 -4.69 9.18 -4.84
N PRO A 40 -4.53 8.64 -3.63
CA PRO A 40 -3.54 9.14 -2.69
C PRO A 40 -2.16 9.04 -3.35
N ALA A 41 -1.43 10.16 -3.35
CA ALA A 41 -0.10 10.21 -3.94
C ALA A 41 0.92 9.70 -2.92
N THR A 42 1.28 8.42 -3.02
CA THR A 42 2.37 7.85 -2.22
C THR A 42 3.67 8.57 -2.54
N ARG A 43 4.27 9.20 -1.53
CA ARG A 43 5.57 9.88 -1.65
C ARG A 43 6.73 9.01 -1.23
N TYR A 44 6.49 8.07 -0.32
CA TYR A 44 7.50 7.21 0.27
C TYR A 44 6.91 5.81 0.45
N LEU A 45 7.58 4.80 -0.10
CA LEU A 45 7.21 3.40 -0.01
C LEU A 45 8.34 2.65 0.70
N ILE A 46 8.04 2.04 1.84
CA ILE A 46 8.96 1.18 2.56
C ILE A 46 8.63 -0.28 2.23
N LEU A 47 9.63 -1.03 1.78
CA LEU A 47 9.54 -2.46 1.49
C LEU A 47 10.43 -3.23 2.45
N ALA A 48 9.84 -3.89 3.44
CA ALA A 48 10.52 -4.88 4.28
C ALA A 48 10.70 -6.18 3.46
N LEU A 49 11.87 -6.38 2.88
CA LEU A 49 12.13 -7.47 1.93
C LEU A 49 12.20 -8.84 2.59
N THR A 50 12.73 -8.88 3.81
CA THR A 50 12.82 -10.09 4.62
C THR A 50 12.73 -9.72 6.09
N ASP A 51 12.21 -10.65 6.89
CA ASP A 51 12.22 -10.53 8.33
C ASP A 51 13.55 -10.98 8.95
N GLU A 52 14.39 -11.69 8.21
CA GLU A 52 15.67 -12.22 8.67
C GLU A 52 16.75 -11.15 8.77
N CYS A 53 17.58 -11.24 9.81
CA CYS A 53 18.77 -10.42 9.99
C CYS A 53 19.91 -11.29 10.53
N ASN A 54 21.15 -11.01 10.11
CA ASN A 54 22.34 -11.68 10.62
C ASN A 54 22.90 -11.04 11.91
N LEU A 55 22.28 -9.94 12.37
CA LEU A 55 22.61 -9.26 13.63
C LEU A 55 21.42 -9.23 14.58
N ARG A 56 21.69 -8.98 15.88
CA ARG A 56 20.71 -8.88 16.96
C ARG A 56 20.90 -7.59 17.75
N CYS A 57 20.77 -6.43 17.09
CA CYS A 57 21.05 -5.13 17.69
C CYS A 57 20.15 -4.85 18.91
N LEU A 58 20.73 -4.33 20.00
CA LEU A 58 20.01 -4.07 21.26
C LEU A 58 18.86 -3.06 21.11
N TYR A 59 19.00 -2.10 20.20
CA TYR A 59 18.01 -1.06 19.88
C TYR A 59 17.08 -1.44 18.71
N CYS A 60 17.11 -2.69 18.24
CA CYS A 60 16.29 -3.11 17.10
C CYS A 60 14.80 -3.16 17.48
N TYR A 61 13.98 -2.33 16.84
CA TYR A 61 12.53 -2.31 17.07
C TYR A 61 11.81 -3.63 16.71
N ARG A 62 12.44 -4.47 15.87
CA ARG A 62 11.84 -5.72 15.37
C ARG A 62 12.03 -6.90 16.33
N GLY A 63 13.01 -6.85 17.23
CA GLY A 63 13.40 -7.99 18.05
C GLY A 63 13.80 -9.22 17.22
N GLU A 64 13.72 -10.40 17.83
CA GLU A 64 13.88 -11.68 17.12
C GLU A 64 12.52 -12.12 16.55
N PRO A 65 12.40 -12.32 15.22
CA PRO A 65 11.12 -12.68 14.61
C PRO A 65 10.70 -14.10 14.99
N GLU A 66 9.42 -14.30 15.30
CA GLU A 66 8.84 -15.63 15.59
C GLU A 66 8.91 -16.58 14.39
N ALA A 67 8.86 -16.02 13.18
CA ALA A 67 8.97 -16.76 11.92
C ALA A 67 9.79 -15.97 10.90
N LYS A 68 10.65 -16.69 10.16
CA LYS A 68 11.46 -16.14 9.08
C LYS A 68 10.61 -16.05 7.81
N GLN A 69 10.19 -14.85 7.44
CA GLN A 69 9.39 -14.63 6.24
C GLN A 69 10.07 -13.65 5.30
N SER A 70 9.95 -13.90 3.99
CA SER A 70 10.47 -13.02 2.95
C SER A 70 9.33 -12.55 2.04
N MET A 71 9.40 -11.27 1.64
CA MET A 71 8.40 -10.66 0.77
C MET A 71 8.40 -11.34 -0.60
N SER A 72 7.23 -11.80 -1.04
CA SER A 72 7.10 -12.33 -2.40
C SER A 72 7.22 -11.22 -3.46
N ARG A 73 7.78 -11.54 -4.64
CA ARG A 73 7.77 -10.67 -5.82
C ARG A 73 6.37 -10.19 -6.20
N LYS A 74 5.35 -11.04 -6.01
CA LYS A 74 3.93 -10.69 -6.25
C LYS A 74 3.48 -9.54 -5.35
N THR A 75 3.84 -9.58 -4.06
CA THR A 75 3.54 -8.52 -3.09
C THR A 75 4.30 -7.25 -3.45
N ALA A 76 5.62 -7.33 -3.62
CA ALA A 76 6.46 -6.19 -3.99
C ALA A 76 5.94 -5.49 -5.26
N GLY A 77 5.61 -6.26 -6.31
CA GLY A 77 5.07 -5.73 -7.56
C GLY A 77 3.72 -5.05 -7.41
N LYS A 78 2.83 -5.57 -6.55
CA LYS A 78 1.56 -4.90 -6.21
C LYS A 78 1.82 -3.59 -5.48
N SER A 79 2.70 -3.57 -4.48
CA SER A 79 3.06 -2.37 -3.73
C SER A 79 3.66 -1.28 -4.61
N LEU A 80 4.56 -1.67 -5.53
CA LEU A 80 5.10 -0.75 -6.52
C LEU A 80 3.99 -0.15 -7.39
N ARG A 81 3.11 -0.98 -7.97
CA ARG A 81 1.98 -0.49 -8.81
C ARG A 81 1.09 0.46 -8.02
N PHE A 82 0.80 0.15 -6.77
CA PHE A 82 0.01 1.02 -5.90
C PHE A 82 0.69 2.38 -5.68
N ALA A 83 1.99 2.40 -5.34
CA ALA A 83 2.72 3.65 -5.12
C ALA A 83 2.80 4.52 -6.38
N ALA A 84 2.96 3.89 -7.55
CA ALA A 84 3.04 4.59 -8.83
C ALA A 84 1.67 5.04 -9.38
N ALA A 85 0.54 4.64 -8.76
CA ALA A 85 -0.80 4.89 -9.31
C ALA A 85 -1.12 6.39 -9.50
N SER A 86 -0.48 7.26 -8.71
CA SER A 86 -0.66 8.72 -8.83
C SER A 86 0.14 9.37 -9.97
N GLY A 87 1.08 8.64 -10.58
CA GLY A 87 2.03 9.16 -11.58
C GLY A 87 3.06 10.15 -11.05
N LYS A 88 2.98 10.55 -9.76
CA LYS A 88 3.94 11.46 -9.14
C LYS A 88 5.21 10.75 -8.74
N ALA A 89 6.30 11.52 -8.63
CA ALA A 89 7.55 11.01 -8.12
C ALA A 89 7.43 10.52 -6.67
N PHE A 90 8.15 9.45 -6.34
CA PHE A 90 8.15 8.83 -5.02
C PHE A 90 9.50 8.19 -4.70
N HIS A 91 9.69 7.86 -3.43
CA HIS A 91 10.90 7.17 -2.97
C HIS A 91 10.57 5.73 -2.59
N VAL A 92 11.45 4.78 -2.93
CA VAL A 92 11.36 3.39 -2.51
C VAL A 92 12.54 3.07 -1.60
N GLN A 93 12.24 2.79 -0.34
CA GLN A 93 13.20 2.35 0.66
C GLN A 93 13.08 0.84 0.86
N MET A 94 14.12 0.10 0.48
CA MET A 94 14.26 -1.31 0.79
C MET A 94 14.90 -1.47 2.17
N THR A 95 14.25 -2.24 3.03
CA THR A 95 14.63 -2.48 4.43
C THR A 95 14.16 -3.89 4.83
N GLY A 96 14.06 -4.17 6.13
CA GLY A 96 13.57 -5.43 6.68
C GLY A 96 14.36 -5.78 7.92
N GLY A 97 14.90 -7.00 7.96
CA GLY A 97 16.03 -7.32 8.82
C GLY A 97 17.31 -6.86 8.15
N GLU A 98 17.92 -7.75 7.37
CA GLU A 98 19.04 -7.40 6.51
C GLU A 98 18.69 -7.66 5.03
N PRO A 99 18.46 -6.61 4.23
CA PRO A 99 18.17 -6.75 2.81
C PRO A 99 19.26 -7.49 2.00
N ALA A 100 20.52 -7.40 2.41
CA ALA A 100 21.63 -8.10 1.75
C ALA A 100 21.57 -9.63 1.91
N LEU A 101 20.68 -10.18 2.75
CA LEU A 101 20.37 -11.62 2.78
C LEU A 101 19.49 -12.06 1.59
N VAL A 102 18.82 -11.12 0.92
CA VAL A 102 17.94 -11.38 -0.24
C VAL A 102 18.32 -10.46 -1.42
N PRO A 103 19.59 -10.49 -1.89
CA PRO A 103 20.10 -9.58 -2.91
C PRO A 103 19.32 -9.68 -4.24
N GLU A 104 18.77 -10.85 -4.56
CA GLU A 104 17.92 -11.06 -5.72
C GLU A 104 16.61 -10.28 -5.66
N MET A 105 16.07 -10.01 -4.46
CA MET A 105 14.89 -9.17 -4.28
C MET A 105 15.22 -7.68 -4.43
N ILE A 106 16.42 -7.24 -4.01
CA ILE A 106 16.91 -5.89 -4.26
C ILE A 106 17.03 -5.65 -5.77
N GLU A 107 17.71 -6.56 -6.48
CA GLU A 107 17.87 -6.46 -7.93
C GLU A 107 16.52 -6.50 -8.64
N TRP A 108 15.67 -7.48 -8.31
CA TRP A 108 14.36 -7.60 -8.95
C TRP A 108 13.54 -6.32 -8.75
N THR A 109 13.43 -5.81 -7.52
CA THR A 109 12.66 -4.59 -7.21
C THR A 109 13.20 -3.40 -7.99
N SER A 110 14.53 -3.23 -8.02
CA SER A 110 15.18 -2.13 -8.73
C SER A 110 14.96 -2.22 -10.24
N SER A 111 15.08 -3.41 -10.82
CA SER A 111 14.81 -3.65 -12.24
C SER A 111 13.36 -3.35 -12.62
N GLN A 112 12.39 -3.67 -11.76
CA GLN A 112 10.97 -3.39 -12.02
C GLN A 112 10.67 -1.89 -12.00
N ILE A 113 11.39 -1.13 -11.16
CA ILE A 113 11.24 0.33 -11.09
C ILE A 113 11.81 0.97 -12.36
N ARG A 114 13.04 0.60 -12.73
CA ARG A 114 13.75 1.17 -13.89
C ARG A 114 13.12 0.77 -15.22
N SER A 115 12.78 -0.50 -15.42
CA SER A 115 12.17 -0.98 -16.67
C SER A 115 10.80 -0.38 -16.96
N ALA A 116 10.04 -0.04 -15.92
CA ALA A 116 8.76 0.64 -16.05
C ALA A 116 8.86 2.17 -16.18
N GLY A 117 10.08 2.73 -16.26
CA GLY A 117 10.30 4.18 -16.40
C GLY A 117 9.71 5.01 -15.26
N ARG A 118 9.59 4.43 -14.06
CA ARG A 118 8.89 5.08 -12.95
C ARG A 118 9.74 6.23 -12.40
N PRO A 119 9.14 7.39 -12.08
CA PRO A 119 9.85 8.52 -11.49
C PRO A 119 10.17 8.27 -10.01
N ALA A 120 10.94 7.22 -9.71
CA ALA A 120 11.24 6.81 -8.35
C ALA A 120 12.74 6.81 -8.06
N THR A 121 13.09 7.34 -6.89
CA THR A 121 14.40 7.10 -6.28
C THR A 121 14.37 5.79 -5.50
N ILE A 122 15.51 5.12 -5.43
CA ILE A 122 15.63 3.79 -4.82
C ILE A 122 16.73 3.89 -3.77
N ALA A 123 16.47 3.41 -2.56
CA ALA A 123 17.47 3.26 -1.51
C ALA A 123 17.36 1.88 -0.85
N VAL A 124 18.48 1.42 -0.30
CA VAL A 124 18.55 0.26 0.59
C VAL A 124 19.17 0.68 1.91
N GLN A 125 18.61 0.20 3.02
CA GLN A 125 19.18 0.35 4.36
C GLN A 125 19.75 -1.00 4.78
N THR A 126 21.05 -1.05 5.07
CA THR A 126 21.78 -2.28 5.38
C THR A 126 22.71 -2.07 6.56
N ASN A 127 23.00 -3.13 7.32
CA ASN A 127 24.06 -3.14 8.33
C ASN A 127 25.48 -3.22 7.71
N GLY A 128 25.58 -3.40 6.39
CA GLY A 128 26.85 -3.38 5.66
C GLY A 128 27.70 -4.64 5.74
N THR A 129 27.39 -5.57 6.65
CA THR A 129 28.24 -6.76 6.93
C THR A 129 28.28 -7.77 5.78
N LEU A 130 27.28 -7.74 4.89
CA LEU A 130 27.14 -8.65 3.75
C LEU A 130 27.32 -7.94 2.40
N LEU A 131 27.86 -6.72 2.39
CA LEU A 131 28.15 -6.02 1.14
C LEU A 131 29.35 -6.65 0.44
N ASP A 132 29.11 -7.21 -0.74
CA ASP A 132 30.14 -7.76 -1.61
C ASP A 132 30.24 -7.00 -2.95
N ARG A 133 31.24 -7.37 -3.75
CA ARG A 133 31.47 -6.74 -5.06
C ARG A 133 30.32 -6.96 -6.04
N ALA A 134 29.58 -8.05 -5.93
CA ALA A 134 28.49 -8.37 -6.85
C ALA A 134 27.27 -7.49 -6.54
N LEU A 135 26.86 -7.44 -5.27
CA LEU A 135 25.78 -6.59 -4.79
C LEU A 135 26.07 -5.11 -5.07
N ILE A 136 27.29 -4.63 -4.79
CA ILE A 136 27.69 -3.24 -5.08
C ILE A 136 27.55 -2.92 -6.58
N LYS A 137 27.93 -3.84 -7.48
CA LYS A 137 27.75 -3.64 -8.93
C LYS A 137 26.27 -3.51 -9.30
N TYR A 138 25.38 -4.27 -8.67
CA TYR A 138 23.94 -4.17 -8.90
C TYR A 138 23.37 -2.85 -8.38
N LEU A 139 23.73 -2.46 -7.17
CA LEU A 139 23.30 -1.20 -6.57
C LEU A 139 23.71 -0.02 -7.47
N LYS A 140 24.96 -0.02 -7.96
CA LYS A 140 25.44 0.98 -8.91
C LYS A 140 24.69 0.94 -10.25
N ARG A 141 24.44 -0.25 -10.80
CA ARG A 141 23.74 -0.43 -12.10
C ARG A 141 22.36 0.21 -12.09
N TYR A 142 21.62 0.08 -11.00
CA TYR A 142 20.25 0.60 -10.90
C TYR A 142 20.13 1.96 -10.20
N ASP A 143 21.26 2.61 -9.91
CA ASP A 143 21.31 3.88 -9.17
C ASP A 143 20.55 3.78 -7.84
N VAL A 144 20.94 2.79 -7.03
CA VAL A 144 20.39 2.54 -5.70
C VAL A 144 21.27 3.25 -4.68
N GLN A 145 20.67 4.15 -3.91
CA GLN A 145 21.33 4.80 -2.79
C GLN A 145 21.50 3.81 -1.64
N VAL A 146 22.61 3.92 -0.91
CA VAL A 146 22.94 2.98 0.17
C VAL A 146 23.03 3.74 1.47
N GLY A 147 22.15 3.41 2.41
CA GLY A 147 22.27 3.80 3.80
C GLY A 147 22.89 2.65 4.60
N ILE A 148 23.97 2.97 5.32
CA ILE A 148 24.67 2.01 6.19
C ILE A 148 24.33 2.37 7.63
N SER A 149 23.74 1.43 8.37
CA SER A 149 23.57 1.56 9.82
C SER A 149 24.93 1.44 10.49
N LEU A 150 25.34 2.47 11.21
CA LEU A 150 26.60 2.53 11.92
C LEU A 150 26.34 3.06 13.32
N ASP A 151 26.54 2.21 14.32
CA ASP A 151 26.06 2.45 15.68
C ASP A 151 27.20 2.74 16.68
N GLY A 152 28.37 3.17 16.18
CA GLY A 152 29.51 3.67 16.97
C GLY A 152 30.62 2.68 17.23
#